data_AF-A0A5N5X711-F1
#
_entry.id   AF-A0A5N5X711-F1
#
_cell.length_a   1.000
_cell.length_b   1.000
_cell.length_c   1.000
_cell.angle_alpha   90.00
_cell.angle_beta   90.00
_cell.angle_gamma   90.00
#
_symmetry.space_group_name_H-M   'P 1'
#
loop_
_entity.id
_entity.type
_entity.pdbx_description
1 polymer ?
#
loop_
_entity_poly.entity_id
_entity_poly.type
_entity_poly.pdbx_seq_one_letter_code
_entity_poly.pdbx_strand_id
1 'polypeptide(L)'
;MPSPFLNPGAQSQLDSLALLQLRRDQTIPTILQLHDEKNPGYKEGKVTNTRFGSFPHSTLCHQPWGSQIIASKVDTGSRGRMQNKKLKRKADELDSSTQAEDGNKPSPQTAVAASSGFLHLLYPTPELWTASLPHRTQVVYTPDYSYILHRLRARPGSTVIEAGAGSGSFTHASVRAVFNGYPSDDQATKKRRLGKVCSFEFHAQRAEKVREEVKEHGLDGLVEVTHRDVYEDGFLLGDPKTGKSPKANAIFLDLPAPWLAVKHLVRNPPTGEESPLDPSSPVYLCTFSPCLEQVQRTVSTLRQLGWLGISMVEVNNRRIDVKRERIGLEYENIRGTIVFPKSVDEAVERTRALEERSQKFRESQNQSDDESTPALKTENEGNEDDTANTNMSARSREYELPGYKQGRVLTRSEMELKNHTSYLVFAVLPREWTEVDEQRCRDKWPSNRVQEPQGPSKSKKQIKKEAKEQRNKEKQQKEGQGQPETESQKE
;
A
#
# COMPACT_ATOMS: atom_id res chain seq x y z
N MET A 1 19.52 5.09 9.70
CA MET A 1 18.51 4.98 10.77
C MET A 1 17.50 3.91 10.37
N PRO A 2 16.96 3.12 11.31
CA PRO A 2 15.88 2.20 11.02
C PRO A 2 14.64 2.98 10.54
N SER A 3 13.95 2.43 9.55
CA SER A 3 12.72 3.02 9.01
C SER A 3 11.58 2.92 10.02
N PRO A 4 10.83 4.01 10.27
CA PRO A 4 9.63 3.95 11.11
C PRO A 4 8.53 3.07 10.52
N PHE A 5 8.58 2.71 9.23
CA PHE A 5 7.65 1.76 8.61
C PHE A 5 7.88 0.30 9.03
N LEU A 6 9.10 -0.02 9.50
CA LEU A 6 9.54 -1.39 9.79
C LEU A 6 9.84 -1.57 11.28
N ASN A 7 10.42 -0.54 11.91
CA ASN A 7 10.72 -0.53 13.34
C ASN A 7 10.42 0.87 13.95
N PRO A 8 9.13 1.18 14.21
CA PRO A 8 8.69 2.50 14.68
C PRO A 8 9.08 2.85 16.12
N GLY A 9 9.58 1.90 16.92
CA GLY A 9 9.77 2.09 18.36
C GLY A 9 8.45 2.32 19.12
N ALA A 10 8.55 2.69 20.40
CA ALA A 10 7.39 2.91 21.27
C ALA A 10 6.83 4.35 21.21
N GLN A 11 7.66 5.31 20.80
CA GLN A 11 7.35 6.74 20.81
C GLN A 11 7.81 7.41 19.53
N SER A 12 7.19 8.54 19.20
CA SER A 12 7.60 9.40 18.10
C SER A 12 8.97 10.04 18.33
N GLN A 13 9.74 10.19 17.26
CA GLN A 13 11.09 10.76 17.29
C GLN A 13 11.20 11.96 16.35
N LEU A 14 12.15 12.85 16.64
CA LEU A 14 12.53 13.91 15.73
C LEU A 14 13.20 13.33 14.48
N ASP A 15 13.09 14.07 13.38
CA ASP A 15 13.57 13.73 12.04
C ASP A 15 13.03 12.39 11.51
N SER A 16 11.88 11.97 12.03
CA SER A 16 11.17 10.76 11.63
C SER A 16 9.78 11.11 11.10
N LEU A 17 9.31 10.30 10.15
CA LEU A 17 7.98 10.43 9.58
C LEU A 17 6.91 10.02 10.60
N ALA A 18 5.92 10.88 10.78
CA ALA A 18 4.71 10.59 11.53
C ALA A 18 3.46 10.86 10.69
N LEU A 19 2.38 10.12 10.99
CA LEU A 19 1.09 10.30 10.34
C LEU A 19 0.10 10.94 11.31
N LEU A 20 -0.39 12.12 10.95
CA LEU A 20 -1.34 12.89 11.74
C LEU A 20 -2.76 12.59 11.27
N GLN A 21 -3.48 11.76 12.00
CA GLN A 21 -4.85 11.39 11.66
C GLN A 21 -5.85 12.40 12.25
N LEU A 22 -6.54 13.12 11.35
CA LEU A 22 -7.53 14.15 11.72
C LEU A 22 -8.95 13.60 11.74
N ARG A 23 -9.28 12.75 10.76
CA ARG A 23 -10.53 12.01 10.63
C ARG A 23 -10.26 10.75 9.79
N ARG A 24 -11.26 9.87 9.67
CA ARG A 24 -11.13 8.54 9.03
C ARG A 24 -10.35 8.54 7.72
N ASP A 25 -10.68 9.44 6.80
CA ASP A 25 -10.07 9.53 5.47
C ASP A 25 -9.22 10.80 5.30
N GLN A 26 -8.71 11.36 6.39
CA GLN A 26 -7.81 12.52 6.33
C GLN A 26 -6.64 12.34 7.29
N THR A 27 -5.52 11.94 6.69
CA THR A 27 -4.24 11.76 7.35
C THR A 27 -3.22 12.66 6.68
N ILE A 28 -2.43 13.39 7.46
CA ILE A 28 -1.38 14.26 6.96
C ILE A 28 -0.02 13.64 7.32
N PRO A 29 0.82 13.27 6.34
CA PRO A 29 2.18 12.84 6.60
C PRO A 29 3.05 14.06 6.91
N THR A 30 3.90 13.97 7.93
CA THR A 30 4.83 15.04 8.28
C THR A 30 6.10 14.49 8.93
N ILE A 31 7.24 15.09 8.60
CA ILE A 31 8.50 14.81 9.30
C ILE A 31 8.53 15.69 10.56
N LEU A 32 8.65 15.05 11.72
CA LEU A 32 8.68 15.74 13.02
C LEU A 32 10.01 16.48 13.19
N GLN A 33 9.96 17.80 13.30
CA GLN A 33 11.16 18.64 13.40
C GLN A 33 10.84 19.80 14.33
N LEU A 34 11.80 20.25 15.14
CA LEU A 34 11.57 21.40 16.02
C LEU A 34 11.58 22.73 15.25
N HIS A 35 12.35 22.81 14.18
CA HIS A 35 12.51 24.00 13.36
C HIS A 35 12.24 23.68 11.89
N ASP A 36 11.76 24.67 11.16
CA ASP A 36 11.61 24.61 9.71
C ASP A 36 12.60 25.60 9.09
N GLU A 37 13.59 25.08 8.35
CA GLU A 37 14.60 25.90 7.69
C GLU A 37 14.01 26.74 6.54
N LYS A 38 12.86 26.32 5.98
CA LYS A 38 12.17 27.05 4.91
C LYS A 38 11.17 28.08 5.45
N ASN A 39 10.75 27.96 6.71
CA ASN A 39 9.75 28.84 7.30
C ASN A 39 9.91 28.96 8.83
N PRO A 40 10.75 29.88 9.35
CA PRO A 40 11.10 29.99 10.78
C PRO A 40 9.97 30.57 11.67
N GLY A 41 8.71 30.34 11.30
CA GLY A 41 7.67 31.34 11.41
C GLY A 41 6.77 31.33 12.65
N TYR A 42 6.93 30.38 13.57
CA TYR A 42 6.21 30.37 14.85
C TYR A 42 7.20 30.41 16.01
N LYS A 43 6.80 31.02 17.12
CA LYS A 43 7.62 31.05 18.35
C LYS A 43 7.82 29.63 18.91
N GLU A 44 6.87 28.76 18.61
CA GLU A 44 6.78 27.35 18.96
C GLU A 44 7.50 26.43 17.95
N GLY A 45 8.18 27.00 16.94
CA GLY A 45 8.96 26.24 15.95
C GLY A 45 8.16 25.81 14.72
N LYS A 46 8.35 24.55 14.27
CA LYS A 46 7.55 23.97 13.17
C LYS A 46 6.15 23.62 13.68
N VAL A 47 5.12 24.11 12.98
CA VAL A 47 3.71 23.90 13.35
C VAL A 47 2.95 23.35 12.15
N THR A 48 2.21 22.25 12.35
CA THR A 48 1.25 21.76 11.37
C THR A 48 -0.12 22.39 11.65
N ASN A 49 -0.62 23.18 10.70
CA ASN A 49 -1.92 23.84 10.81
C ASN A 49 -3.00 23.03 10.09
N THR A 50 -4.17 22.91 10.72
CA THR A 50 -5.32 22.18 10.18
C THR A 50 -6.60 22.94 10.47
N ARG A 51 -7.71 22.52 9.85
CA ARG A 51 -9.06 23.05 10.18
C ARG A 51 -9.51 22.74 11.62
N PHE A 52 -8.83 21.81 12.29
CA PHE A 52 -9.13 21.38 13.66
C PHE A 52 -8.19 22.03 14.69
N GLY A 53 -7.26 22.89 14.26
CA GLY A 53 -6.32 23.58 15.14
C GLY A 53 -4.87 23.51 14.65
N SER A 54 -3.99 24.10 15.45
CA SER A 54 -2.55 24.18 15.19
C SER A 54 -1.79 23.23 16.11
N PHE A 55 -0.83 22.48 15.55
CA PHE A 55 -0.10 21.42 16.25
C PHE A 55 1.41 21.66 16.12
N PRO A 56 2.04 22.30 17.12
CA PRO A 56 3.50 22.45 17.18
C PRO A 56 4.18 21.08 17.28
N HIS A 57 5.24 20.87 16.50
CA HIS A 57 5.92 19.58 16.46
C HIS A 57 6.62 19.23 17.78
N SER A 58 6.93 20.24 18.60
CA SER A 58 7.37 20.08 19.99
C SER A 58 6.35 19.34 20.88
N THR A 59 5.06 19.41 20.55
CA THR A 59 3.99 18.65 21.25
C THR A 59 3.78 17.25 20.67
N LEU A 60 4.34 16.98 19.50
CA LEU A 60 4.19 15.71 18.77
C LEU A 60 5.38 14.78 18.96
N CYS A 61 6.56 15.30 19.29
CA CYS A 61 7.76 14.48 19.56
C CYS A 61 7.71 13.81 20.94
N HIS A 62 8.37 12.66 21.06
CA HIS A 62 8.46 11.86 22.29
C HIS A 62 7.11 11.43 22.87
N GLN A 63 6.06 11.42 22.05
CA GLN A 63 4.74 10.96 22.42
C GLN A 63 4.60 9.47 22.07
N PRO A 64 3.96 8.65 22.92
CA PRO A 64 3.60 7.28 22.56
C PRO A 64 2.77 7.26 21.27
N TRP A 65 3.03 6.29 20.39
CA TRP A 65 2.19 6.12 19.20
C TRP A 65 0.74 5.79 19.58
N GLY A 66 -0.22 6.34 18.83
CA GLY A 66 -1.65 6.27 19.12
C GLY A 66 -2.17 7.37 20.04
N SER A 67 -1.29 8.22 20.59
CA SER A 67 -1.70 9.31 21.49
C SER A 67 -2.64 10.30 20.79
N GLN A 68 -3.68 10.71 21.51
CA GLN A 68 -4.54 11.82 21.14
C GLN A 68 -3.87 13.13 21.57
N ILE A 69 -3.55 14.00 20.63
CA ILE A 69 -2.88 15.28 20.89
C ILE A 69 -3.88 16.41 20.69
N ILE A 70 -4.02 17.27 21.70
CA ILE A 70 -4.90 18.43 21.67
C ILE A 70 -4.21 19.57 20.90
N ALA A 71 -5.00 20.36 20.16
CA ALA A 71 -4.49 21.54 19.47
C ALA A 71 -3.88 22.56 20.46
N SER A 72 -2.98 23.40 19.96
CA SER A 72 -2.37 24.50 20.74
C SER A 72 -2.87 25.86 20.28
N LYS A 73 -2.90 26.83 21.19
CA LYS A 73 -3.09 28.25 20.90
C LYS A 73 -1.83 28.77 20.24
N VAL A 74 -1.86 28.89 18.92
CA VAL A 74 -0.77 29.45 18.11
C VAL A 74 -1.30 30.70 17.41
N ASP A 75 -0.53 31.79 17.44
CA ASP A 75 -0.88 33.02 16.70
C ASP A 75 -0.66 32.81 15.19
N THR A 76 -1.70 32.30 14.53
CA THR A 76 -1.72 32.09 13.08
C THR A 76 -2.16 33.32 12.30
N GLY A 77 -2.74 34.33 12.96
CA GLY A 77 -3.44 35.45 12.31
C GLY A 77 -2.61 36.71 12.09
N SER A 78 -1.64 37.01 12.95
CA SER A 78 -0.87 38.27 12.87
C SER A 78 0.16 38.32 11.73
N ARG A 79 0.43 37.20 11.03
CA ARG A 79 1.43 37.10 9.96
C ARG A 79 0.97 37.60 8.58
N GLY A 80 -0.31 37.43 8.22
CA GLY A 80 -0.84 37.95 6.95
C GLY A 80 -0.68 39.48 6.82
N ARG A 81 -0.64 40.18 7.95
CA ARG A 81 -0.42 41.64 8.04
C ARG A 81 1.06 42.04 8.14
N MET A 82 1.91 41.17 8.68
CA MET A 82 3.35 41.44 8.87
C MET A 82 4.21 41.20 7.62
N GLN A 83 3.82 40.29 6.72
CA GLN A 83 4.53 40.09 5.45
C GLN A 83 4.50 41.35 4.57
N ASN A 84 3.36 42.07 4.53
CA ASN A 84 3.26 43.36 3.84
C ASN A 84 4.09 44.48 4.50
N LYS A 85 4.29 44.44 5.83
CA LYS A 85 5.16 45.41 6.53
C LYS A 85 6.66 45.11 6.35
N LYS A 86 7.06 43.83 6.29
CA LYS A 86 8.46 43.43 6.04
C LYS A 86 8.89 43.68 4.60
N LEU A 87 8.01 43.50 3.62
CA LEU A 87 8.29 43.88 2.22
C LEU A 87 8.47 45.40 2.06
N LYS A 88 7.71 46.20 2.84
CA LYS A 88 7.84 47.66 2.84
C LYS A 88 9.11 48.16 3.55
N ARG A 89 9.58 47.48 4.61
CA ARG A 89 10.84 47.81 5.30
C ARG A 89 12.10 47.30 4.59
N LYS A 90 12.03 46.17 3.87
CA LYS A 90 13.16 45.65 3.07
C LYS A 90 13.52 46.51 1.85
N ALA A 91 12.63 47.39 1.41
CA ALA A 91 12.94 48.38 0.38
C ALA A 91 13.74 49.59 0.93
N ASP A 92 13.65 49.85 2.25
CA ASP A 92 14.29 51.01 2.90
C ASP A 92 15.62 50.66 3.62
N GLU A 93 15.93 49.37 3.81
CA GLU A 93 17.14 48.90 4.56
C GLU A 93 18.24 48.32 3.67
N LEU A 94 18.20 48.52 2.35
CA LEU A 94 19.24 48.04 1.42
C LEU A 94 20.44 49.01 1.29
N ASP A 95 20.81 49.71 2.37
CA ASP A 95 21.97 50.62 2.39
C ASP A 95 22.72 50.66 3.73
N SER A 96 22.92 49.50 4.38
CA SER A 96 24.07 49.32 5.29
C SER A 96 24.38 47.85 5.51
N SER A 97 25.62 47.50 5.19
CA SER A 97 26.19 46.18 5.41
C SER A 97 26.75 46.06 6.82
N THR A 98 26.48 44.94 7.50
CA THR A 98 27.45 44.33 8.42
C THR A 98 27.09 42.88 8.72
N GLN A 99 28.14 42.07 8.78
CA GLN A 99 28.14 40.64 9.10
C GLN A 99 27.73 40.39 10.56
N ALA A 100 27.04 39.29 10.82
CA ALA A 100 26.89 38.74 12.17
C ALA A 100 26.91 37.20 12.14
N GLU A 101 27.56 36.66 13.15
CA GLU A 101 28.13 35.32 13.32
C GLU A 101 27.11 34.21 13.59
N ASP A 102 27.60 32.98 13.39
CA ASP A 102 27.08 31.70 13.84
C ASP A 102 26.96 31.64 15.37
N GLY A 103 25.80 31.21 15.89
CA GLY A 103 25.65 30.93 17.32
C GLY A 103 24.22 30.81 17.83
N ASN A 104 23.80 29.57 18.10
CA ASN A 104 22.69 29.16 18.98
C ASN A 104 21.25 29.38 18.46
N LYS A 105 20.65 28.34 17.84
CA LYS A 105 19.19 28.31 17.54
C LYS A 105 18.40 28.24 18.87
N PRO A 106 17.51 29.20 19.19
CA PRO A 106 16.75 29.19 20.44
C PRO A 106 15.72 28.06 20.45
N SER A 107 15.57 27.39 21.60
CA SER A 107 14.54 26.36 21.82
C SER A 107 13.12 26.94 21.62
N PRO A 108 12.21 26.22 20.96
CA PRO A 108 10.84 26.69 20.73
C PRO A 108 10.10 26.96 22.04
N GLN A 109 9.28 28.00 22.05
CA GLN A 109 8.44 28.37 23.20
C GLN A 109 7.43 27.23 23.52
N THR A 110 7.18 27.00 24.81
CA THR A 110 6.21 26.00 25.28
C THR A 110 4.82 26.30 24.75
N ALA A 111 4.23 25.34 24.06
CA ALA A 111 2.89 25.46 23.49
C ALA A 111 1.81 25.41 24.58
N VAL A 112 0.80 26.27 24.48
CA VAL A 112 -0.35 26.31 25.39
C VAL A 112 -1.53 25.59 24.74
N ALA A 113 -2.18 24.67 25.44
CA ALA A 113 -3.32 23.93 24.91
C ALA A 113 -4.51 24.84 24.54
N ALA A 114 -5.14 24.53 23.41
CA ALA A 114 -6.42 25.12 22.99
C ALA A 114 -7.60 24.46 23.71
N SER A 115 -8.77 25.09 23.65
CA SER A 115 -10.00 24.60 24.29
C SER A 115 -10.67 23.45 23.52
N SER A 116 -10.35 23.27 22.24
CA SER A 116 -10.93 22.24 21.39
C SER A 116 -9.99 21.90 20.24
N GLY A 117 -10.28 20.78 19.57
CA GLY A 117 -9.47 20.27 18.46
C GLY A 117 -8.45 19.24 18.92
N PHE A 118 -8.36 18.14 18.18
CA PHE A 118 -7.39 17.08 18.44
C PHE A 118 -7.02 16.35 17.15
N LEU A 119 -5.94 15.59 17.22
CA LEU A 119 -5.54 14.60 16.23
C LEU A 119 -5.04 13.33 16.92
N HIS A 120 -4.90 12.25 16.19
CA HIS A 120 -4.16 11.06 16.66
C HIS A 120 -2.81 10.98 15.95
N LEU A 121 -1.77 10.75 16.74
CA LEU A 121 -0.41 10.59 16.25
C LEU A 121 -0.14 9.10 15.97
N LEU A 122 0.01 8.72 14.70
CA LEU A 122 0.20 7.34 14.28
C LEU A 122 1.61 7.13 13.69
N TYR A 123 2.18 5.96 13.95
CA TYR A 123 3.37 5.54 13.25
C TYR A 123 3.01 5.23 11.79
N PRO A 124 3.96 5.41 10.85
CA PRO A 124 3.67 5.16 9.45
C PRO A 124 3.53 3.67 9.16
N THR A 125 2.47 3.32 8.45
CA THR A 125 2.30 2.01 7.81
C THR A 125 2.11 2.20 6.32
N PRO A 126 2.48 1.24 5.46
CA PRO A 126 2.15 1.27 4.04
C PRO A 126 0.68 1.59 3.77
N GLU A 127 -0.27 1.04 4.55
CA GLU A 127 -1.71 1.29 4.37
C GLU A 127 -2.10 2.74 4.63
N LEU A 128 -1.65 3.30 5.76
CA LEU A 128 -1.95 4.68 6.12
C LEU A 128 -1.20 5.65 5.20
N TRP A 129 0.01 5.29 4.77
CA TRP A 129 0.78 6.03 3.78
C TRP A 129 0.04 6.10 2.45
N THR A 130 -0.39 4.95 1.91
CA THR A 130 -1.21 4.88 0.68
C THR A 130 -2.44 5.76 0.77
N ALA A 131 -3.13 5.76 1.92
CA ALA A 131 -4.33 6.60 2.13
C ALA A 131 -4.02 8.10 2.22
N SER A 132 -2.77 8.47 2.52
CA SER A 132 -2.33 9.86 2.69
C SER A 132 -1.62 10.44 1.46
N LEU A 133 -1.30 9.61 0.47
CA LEU A 133 -0.58 10.02 -0.73
C LEU A 133 -1.39 11.05 -1.53
N PRO A 134 -0.76 12.14 -2.01
CA PRO A 134 -1.42 13.03 -2.95
C PRO A 134 -1.65 12.28 -4.27
N HIS A 135 -2.90 12.23 -4.73
CA HIS A 135 -3.28 11.60 -6.00
C HIS A 135 -2.68 12.36 -7.19
N ARG A 136 -1.42 12.07 -7.54
CA ARG A 136 -0.70 12.64 -8.70
C ARG A 136 -0.65 11.69 -9.89
N THR A 137 -0.72 10.39 -9.63
CA THR A 137 -0.70 9.30 -10.62
C THR A 137 -1.71 8.24 -10.21
N GLN A 138 -1.89 7.22 -11.05
CA GLN A 138 -2.53 5.98 -10.61
C GLN A 138 -1.80 5.44 -9.38
N VAL A 139 -2.56 5.00 -8.38
CA VAL A 139 -2.05 4.45 -7.12
C VAL A 139 -2.61 3.04 -6.96
N VAL A 140 -1.73 2.07 -6.68
CA VAL A 140 -2.15 0.73 -6.27
C VAL A 140 -2.60 0.80 -4.81
N TYR A 141 -3.86 0.49 -4.56
CA TYR A 141 -4.46 0.55 -3.21
C TYR A 141 -4.27 -0.76 -2.44
N THR A 142 -4.52 -0.70 -1.13
CA THR A 142 -4.36 -1.84 -0.21
C THR A 142 -5.01 -3.14 -0.66
N PRO A 143 -6.26 -3.16 -1.14
CA PRO A 143 -6.88 -4.41 -1.59
C PRO A 143 -6.08 -5.07 -2.72
N ASP A 144 -5.65 -4.28 -3.70
CA ASP A 144 -4.87 -4.76 -4.84
C ASP A 144 -3.48 -5.21 -4.40
N TYR A 145 -2.67 -4.35 -3.77
CA TYR A 145 -1.29 -4.74 -3.45
C TYR A 145 -1.19 -5.85 -2.41
N SER A 146 -2.15 -5.96 -1.48
CA SER A 146 -2.15 -7.06 -0.51
C SER A 146 -2.40 -8.40 -1.21
N TYR A 147 -3.36 -8.42 -2.14
CA TYR A 147 -3.65 -9.59 -2.95
C TYR A 147 -2.47 -9.93 -3.89
N ILE A 148 -1.89 -8.92 -4.54
CA ILE A 148 -0.72 -9.07 -5.43
C ILE A 148 0.46 -9.64 -4.66
N LEU A 149 0.88 -9.02 -3.56
CA LEU A 149 2.03 -9.49 -2.78
C LEU A 149 1.85 -10.90 -2.24
N HIS A 150 0.62 -11.23 -1.80
CA HIS A 150 0.29 -12.59 -1.38
C HIS A 150 0.42 -13.59 -2.53
N ARG A 151 -0.19 -13.30 -3.69
CA ARG A 151 -0.19 -14.20 -4.85
C ARG A 151 1.17 -14.30 -5.55
N LEU A 152 1.99 -13.26 -5.48
CA LEU A 152 3.40 -13.25 -5.90
C LEU A 152 4.32 -13.99 -4.92
N ARG A 153 3.80 -14.44 -3.76
CA ARG A 153 4.57 -15.09 -2.70
C ARG A 153 5.73 -14.23 -2.19
N ALA A 154 5.52 -12.91 -2.12
CA ALA A 154 6.47 -12.00 -1.49
C ALA A 154 6.68 -12.42 -0.04
N ARG A 155 7.94 -12.58 0.36
CA ARG A 155 8.32 -13.10 1.68
C ARG A 155 9.67 -12.55 2.13
N PRO A 156 9.98 -12.60 3.43
CA PRO A 156 11.27 -12.23 3.97
C PRO A 156 12.45 -12.80 3.15
N GLY A 157 13.34 -11.93 2.66
CA GLY A 157 14.52 -12.32 1.87
C GLY A 157 14.30 -12.40 0.34
N SER A 158 13.07 -12.23 -0.14
CA SER A 158 12.79 -12.18 -1.59
C SER A 158 13.24 -10.86 -2.21
N THR A 159 13.59 -10.91 -3.50
CA THR A 159 13.81 -9.70 -4.30
C THR A 159 12.61 -9.46 -5.21
N VAL A 160 12.03 -8.26 -5.12
CA VAL A 160 10.90 -7.80 -5.94
C VAL A 160 11.43 -6.82 -6.99
N ILE A 161 11.04 -7.01 -8.25
CA ILE A 161 11.10 -5.96 -9.27
C ILE A 161 9.75 -5.26 -9.32
N GLU A 162 9.76 -3.94 -9.31
CA GLU A 162 8.61 -3.09 -9.58
C GLU A 162 8.96 -2.18 -10.75
N ALA A 163 8.08 -2.07 -11.75
CA ALA A 163 8.24 -1.06 -12.79
C ALA A 163 6.94 -0.32 -13.02
N GLY A 164 7.09 1.02 -12.95
CA GLY A 164 6.07 1.96 -12.54
C GLY A 164 6.18 2.24 -11.03
N ALA A 165 7.26 2.90 -10.56
CA ALA A 165 7.38 3.28 -9.15
C ALA A 165 6.21 4.20 -8.70
N GLY A 166 5.76 5.07 -9.61
CA GLY A 166 4.55 5.88 -9.43
C GLY A 166 4.64 6.78 -8.20
N SER A 167 3.70 6.59 -7.27
CA SER A 167 3.64 7.33 -6.00
C SER A 167 4.30 6.61 -4.82
N GLY A 168 4.94 5.46 -5.06
CA GLY A 168 5.62 4.67 -4.03
C GLY A 168 4.70 3.85 -3.12
N SER A 169 3.40 3.78 -3.39
CA SER A 169 2.43 2.99 -2.60
C SER A 169 2.81 1.50 -2.54
N PHE A 170 2.99 0.87 -3.71
CA PHE A 170 3.35 -0.54 -3.81
C PHE A 170 4.78 -0.80 -3.32
N THR A 171 5.71 0.14 -3.56
CA THR A 171 7.09 0.10 -3.04
C THR A 171 7.11 -0.09 -1.52
N HIS A 172 6.40 0.74 -0.75
CA HIS A 172 6.37 0.65 0.72
C HIS A 172 5.78 -0.67 1.22
N ALA A 173 4.69 -1.13 0.59
CA ALA A 173 4.08 -2.42 0.92
C ALA A 173 5.02 -3.59 0.62
N SER A 174 5.73 -3.54 -0.51
CA SER A 174 6.69 -4.55 -0.96
C SER A 174 7.88 -4.67 -0.02
N VAL A 175 8.47 -3.54 0.39
CA VAL A 175 9.61 -3.55 1.31
C VAL A 175 9.25 -4.25 2.61
N ARG A 176 8.10 -3.89 3.21
CA ARG A 176 7.63 -4.54 4.44
C ARG A 176 7.40 -6.03 4.23
N ALA A 177 6.87 -6.46 3.09
CA ALA A 177 6.60 -7.87 2.81
C ALA A 177 7.90 -8.71 2.67
N VAL A 178 8.98 -8.12 2.16
CA VAL A 178 10.25 -8.82 1.96
C VAL A 178 11.29 -8.59 3.04
N PHE A 179 11.02 -7.69 3.99
CA PHE A 179 11.98 -7.31 5.02
C PHE A 179 12.37 -8.49 5.93
N ASN A 180 13.68 -8.64 6.17
CA ASN A 180 14.25 -9.66 7.06
C ASN A 180 15.50 -9.18 7.82
N GLY A 181 15.64 -7.86 7.99
CA GLY A 181 16.77 -7.20 8.64
C GLY A 181 17.41 -6.13 7.77
N TYR A 182 18.23 -5.27 8.39
CA TYR A 182 18.94 -4.21 7.69
C TYR A 182 20.29 -4.71 7.15
N PRO A 183 20.82 -4.11 6.07
CA PRO A 183 22.18 -4.41 5.60
C PRO A 183 23.27 -4.14 6.64
N SER A 184 23.02 -3.23 7.58
CA SER A 184 23.93 -2.87 8.66
C SER A 184 23.94 -3.83 9.86
N ASP A 185 23.06 -4.84 9.90
CA ASP A 185 23.02 -5.78 11.01
C ASP A 185 24.20 -6.78 10.92
N ASP A 186 25.13 -6.70 11.88
CA ASP A 186 26.36 -7.53 11.98
C ASP A 186 26.12 -9.06 12.00
N GLN A 187 24.87 -9.50 12.19
CA GLN A 187 24.48 -10.91 12.18
C GLN A 187 24.09 -11.45 10.80
N ALA A 188 24.36 -10.72 9.71
CA ALA A 188 24.23 -11.24 8.35
C ALA A 188 25.25 -12.37 8.11
N THR A 189 24.91 -13.59 8.55
CA THR A 189 25.64 -14.80 8.16
C THR A 189 25.79 -14.80 6.64
N LYS A 190 26.96 -15.18 6.11
CA LYS A 190 27.29 -15.16 4.67
C LYS A 190 26.26 -15.87 3.75
N LYS A 191 25.28 -16.59 4.30
CA LYS A 191 24.19 -17.29 3.59
C LYS A 191 22.82 -16.60 3.68
N ARG A 192 22.64 -15.53 4.46
CA ARG A 192 21.35 -14.84 4.57
C ARG A 192 21.18 -13.85 3.42
N ARG A 193 20.26 -14.14 2.49
CA ARG A 193 19.83 -13.18 1.47
C ARG A 193 18.89 -12.15 2.10
N LEU A 194 19.22 -10.87 1.98
CA LEU A 194 18.36 -9.78 2.42
C LEU A 194 17.26 -9.50 1.39
N GLY A 195 16.07 -9.19 1.89
CA GLY A 195 14.96 -8.76 1.04
C GLY A 195 15.25 -7.41 0.42
N LYS A 196 14.84 -7.25 -0.85
CA LYS A 196 15.13 -6.02 -1.60
C LYS A 196 14.02 -5.71 -2.60
N VAL A 197 13.74 -4.43 -2.80
CA VAL A 197 12.85 -3.94 -3.86
C VAL A 197 13.68 -3.17 -4.87
N CYS A 198 13.66 -3.60 -6.13
CA CYS A 198 14.30 -2.92 -7.25
C CYS A 198 13.19 -2.21 -8.04
N SER A 199 13.07 -0.90 -7.87
CA SER A 199 11.99 -0.09 -8.42
C SER A 199 12.49 0.72 -9.61
N PHE A 200 11.80 0.62 -10.74
CA PHE A 200 12.17 1.29 -11.99
C PHE A 200 11.12 2.35 -12.35
N GLU A 201 11.59 3.55 -12.66
CA GLU A 201 10.75 4.69 -13.05
C GLU A 201 11.30 5.34 -14.32
N PHE A 202 10.43 5.54 -15.30
CA PHE A 202 10.78 6.14 -16.59
C PHE A 202 11.01 7.65 -16.49
N HIS A 203 10.31 8.35 -15.59
CA HIS A 203 10.38 9.81 -15.52
C HIS A 203 11.41 10.27 -14.50
N ALA A 204 12.53 10.84 -14.96
CA ALA A 204 13.65 11.30 -14.12
C ALA A 204 13.25 12.07 -12.85
N GLN A 205 12.40 13.09 -12.98
CA GLN A 205 11.96 13.88 -11.82
C GLN A 205 11.18 13.06 -10.78
N ARG A 206 10.40 12.06 -11.22
CA ARG A 206 9.69 11.17 -10.29
C ARG A 206 10.65 10.18 -9.65
N ALA A 207 11.59 9.63 -10.41
CA ALA A 207 12.62 8.74 -9.89
C ALA A 207 13.44 9.43 -8.79
N GLU A 208 13.82 10.69 -8.99
CA GLU A 208 14.52 11.48 -7.97
C GLU A 208 13.65 11.70 -6.73
N LYS A 209 12.40 12.13 -6.93
CA LYS A 209 11.48 12.34 -5.81
C LYS A 209 11.24 11.07 -4.98
N VAL A 210 11.06 9.93 -5.64
CA VAL A 210 10.89 8.63 -4.94
C VAL A 210 12.18 8.25 -4.21
N ARG A 211 13.36 8.55 -4.77
CA ARG A 211 14.65 8.30 -4.09
C ARG A 211 14.81 9.16 -2.84
N GLU A 212 14.45 10.44 -2.92
CA GLU A 212 14.42 11.34 -1.76
C GLU A 212 13.45 10.82 -0.69
N GLU A 213 12.22 10.47 -1.06
CA GLU A 213 11.22 9.90 -0.14
C GLU A 213 11.70 8.60 0.52
N VAL A 214 12.25 7.67 -0.26
CA VAL A 214 12.83 6.40 0.26
C VAL A 214 13.91 6.69 1.29
N LYS A 215 14.77 7.68 1.03
CA LYS A 215 15.84 8.08 1.94
C LYS A 215 15.28 8.73 3.22
N GLU A 216 14.36 9.67 3.08
CA GLU A 216 13.67 10.35 4.21
C GLU A 216 12.92 9.33 5.09
N HIS A 217 12.38 8.28 4.50
CA HIS A 217 11.66 7.22 5.21
C HIS A 217 12.58 6.15 5.79
N GLY A 218 13.91 6.26 5.65
CA GLY A 218 14.87 5.29 6.16
C GLY A 218 14.80 3.91 5.48
N LEU A 219 14.29 3.86 4.25
CA LEU A 219 14.20 2.64 3.42
C LEU A 219 15.42 2.47 2.49
N ASP A 220 16.40 3.37 2.61
CA ASP A 220 17.68 3.29 1.91
C ASP A 220 18.40 1.96 2.22
N GLY A 221 19.00 1.36 1.19
CA GLY A 221 19.60 0.03 1.24
C GLY A 221 18.61 -1.15 1.12
N LEU A 222 17.30 -0.94 1.32
CA LEU A 222 16.25 -1.95 1.07
C LEU A 222 15.55 -1.74 -0.27
N VAL A 223 15.44 -0.48 -0.71
CA VAL A 223 14.91 -0.10 -2.02
C VAL A 223 16.03 0.45 -2.88
N GLU A 224 16.13 -0.02 -4.12
CA GLU A 224 16.98 0.57 -5.14
C GLU A 224 16.12 1.16 -6.25
N VAL A 225 16.13 2.49 -6.36
CA VAL A 225 15.33 3.25 -7.35
C VAL A 225 16.19 3.59 -8.55
N THR A 226 15.83 3.05 -9.71
CA THR A 226 16.54 3.25 -10.98
C THR A 226 15.70 4.04 -11.96
N HIS A 227 16.26 5.11 -12.51
CA HIS A 227 15.66 5.81 -13.65
C HIS A 227 15.97 5.03 -14.93
N ARG A 228 14.95 4.50 -15.60
CA ARG A 228 15.12 3.53 -16.70
C ARG A 228 13.88 3.46 -17.58
N ASP A 229 14.08 3.39 -18.90
CA ASP A 229 13.07 2.85 -19.80
C ASP A 229 13.19 1.32 -19.86
N VAL A 230 12.32 0.65 -19.11
CA VAL A 230 12.33 -0.81 -19.02
C VAL A 230 11.89 -1.52 -20.31
N TYR A 231 11.33 -0.80 -21.29
CA TYR A 231 10.97 -1.40 -22.58
C TYR A 231 12.19 -1.63 -23.46
N GLU A 232 13.18 -0.74 -23.38
CA GLU A 232 14.40 -0.81 -24.19
C GLU A 232 15.57 -1.39 -23.37
N ASP A 233 15.78 -0.89 -22.16
CA ASP A 233 16.99 -1.11 -21.37
C ASP A 233 16.84 -2.18 -20.26
N GLY A 234 15.71 -2.90 -20.23
CA GLY A 234 15.46 -4.02 -19.33
C GLY A 234 15.60 -3.70 -17.84
N PHE A 235 16.00 -4.71 -17.05
CA PHE A 235 15.90 -4.70 -15.58
C PHE A 235 17.20 -5.03 -14.83
N LEU A 236 18.36 -5.01 -15.51
CA LEU A 236 19.65 -5.10 -14.81
C LEU A 236 19.85 -3.88 -13.91
N LEU A 237 20.66 -3.96 -12.86
CA LEU A 237 20.94 -2.83 -11.96
C LEU A 237 22.20 -2.09 -12.40
N GLY A 238 22.18 -0.77 -12.36
CA GLY A 238 23.25 0.07 -12.91
C GLY A 238 23.14 0.22 -14.42
N ASP A 239 24.23 -0.03 -15.13
CA ASP A 239 24.28 0.03 -16.59
C ASP A 239 23.37 -1.04 -17.23
N PRO A 240 22.58 -0.73 -18.27
CA PRO A 240 21.65 -1.69 -18.87
C PRO A 240 22.28 -2.97 -19.43
N LYS A 241 23.54 -2.93 -19.89
CA LYS A 241 24.19 -4.07 -20.59
C LYS A 241 25.18 -4.81 -19.71
N THR A 242 25.89 -4.07 -18.86
CA THR A 242 26.95 -4.60 -17.99
C THR A 242 26.52 -4.64 -16.52
N GLY A 243 25.29 -4.22 -16.24
CA GLY A 243 24.72 -4.17 -14.91
C GLY A 243 24.55 -5.55 -14.27
N LYS A 244 24.25 -5.51 -12.97
CA LYS A 244 24.11 -6.73 -12.17
C LYS A 244 22.67 -7.20 -12.16
N SER A 245 22.45 -8.51 -12.25
CA SER A 245 21.11 -9.07 -12.04
C SER A 245 20.57 -8.79 -10.63
N PRO A 246 19.34 -8.25 -10.49
CA PRO A 246 18.65 -8.19 -9.21
C PRO A 246 18.27 -9.59 -8.67
N LYS A 247 18.32 -10.64 -9.51
CA LYS A 247 17.92 -12.01 -9.18
C LYS A 247 16.49 -12.06 -8.63
N ALA A 248 15.52 -11.43 -9.30
CA ALA A 248 14.17 -11.27 -8.78
C ALA A 248 13.41 -12.59 -8.61
N ASN A 249 12.60 -12.67 -7.55
CA ASN A 249 11.67 -13.78 -7.29
C ASN A 249 10.22 -13.40 -7.60
N ALA A 250 9.89 -12.12 -7.50
CA ALA A 250 8.56 -11.56 -7.73
C ALA A 250 8.67 -10.29 -8.57
N ILE A 251 7.72 -10.08 -9.46
CA ILE A 251 7.72 -8.96 -10.41
C ILE A 251 6.33 -8.35 -10.45
N PHE A 252 6.28 -7.03 -10.33
CA PHE A 252 5.07 -6.24 -10.50
C PHE A 252 5.29 -5.18 -11.59
N LEU A 253 4.44 -5.18 -12.62
CA LEU A 253 4.49 -4.23 -13.72
C LEU A 253 3.21 -3.39 -13.74
N ASP A 254 3.33 -2.11 -13.41
CA ASP A 254 2.30 -1.08 -13.59
C ASP A 254 2.77 -0.13 -14.71
N LEU A 255 2.59 -0.61 -15.94
CA LEU A 255 3.12 0.01 -17.15
C LEU A 255 2.02 0.16 -18.20
N PRO A 256 2.07 1.18 -19.07
CA PRO A 256 1.12 1.29 -20.19
C PRO A 256 1.13 0.11 -21.17
N ALA A 257 2.31 -0.48 -21.40
CA ALA A 257 2.52 -1.56 -22.37
C ALA A 257 3.40 -2.68 -21.78
N PRO A 258 2.92 -3.43 -20.76
CA PRO A 258 3.75 -4.39 -20.04
C PRO A 258 4.28 -5.50 -20.96
N TRP A 259 3.55 -5.87 -22.02
CA TRP A 259 4.01 -6.85 -23.02
C TRP A 259 5.36 -6.50 -23.68
N LEU A 260 5.71 -5.20 -23.77
CA LEU A 260 7.02 -4.78 -24.30
C LEU A 260 8.15 -4.99 -23.29
N ALA A 261 7.87 -4.94 -21.99
CA ALA A 261 8.86 -5.13 -20.94
C ALA A 261 9.11 -6.63 -20.65
N VAL A 262 8.09 -7.48 -20.81
CA VAL A 262 8.17 -8.93 -20.50
C VAL A 262 9.26 -9.64 -21.33
N LYS A 263 9.62 -9.13 -22.52
CA LYS A 263 10.73 -9.67 -23.34
C LYS A 263 12.08 -9.70 -22.60
N HIS A 264 12.28 -8.79 -21.65
CA HIS A 264 13.48 -8.69 -20.82
C HIS A 264 13.41 -9.56 -19.55
N LEU A 265 12.27 -10.21 -19.29
CA LEU A 265 12.01 -11.04 -18.11
C LEU A 265 12.00 -12.52 -18.50
N VAL A 266 13.09 -12.98 -19.11
CA VAL A 266 13.29 -14.36 -19.57
C VAL A 266 14.51 -15.00 -18.92
N ARG A 267 14.57 -16.33 -18.88
CA ARG A 267 15.71 -17.07 -18.30
C ARG A 267 17.00 -16.91 -19.12
N ASN A 268 16.87 -17.00 -20.44
CA ASN A 268 17.99 -16.98 -21.39
C ASN A 268 17.74 -15.86 -22.41
N PRO A 269 18.19 -14.62 -22.12
CA PRO A 269 18.05 -13.52 -23.07
C PRO A 269 18.78 -13.83 -24.39
N PRO A 270 18.16 -13.59 -25.56
CA PRO A 270 18.81 -13.82 -26.86
C PRO A 270 20.08 -12.99 -27.07
N THR A 271 20.18 -11.86 -26.38
CA THR A 271 21.33 -10.94 -26.40
C THR A 271 22.54 -11.48 -25.63
N GLY A 272 22.39 -12.55 -24.86
CA GLY A 272 23.46 -13.14 -24.03
C GLY A 272 23.73 -12.40 -22.71
N GLU A 273 22.92 -11.38 -22.40
CA GLU A 273 22.99 -10.63 -21.14
C GLU A 273 22.51 -11.48 -19.94
N GLU A 274 22.90 -11.07 -18.72
CA GLU A 274 22.44 -11.76 -17.51
C GLU A 274 20.93 -11.61 -17.34
N SER A 275 20.22 -12.69 -17.01
CA SER A 275 18.79 -12.60 -16.70
C SER A 275 18.55 -11.81 -15.41
N PRO A 276 17.56 -10.90 -15.34
CA PRO A 276 17.21 -10.23 -14.10
C PRO A 276 16.54 -11.16 -13.07
N LEU A 277 16.28 -12.41 -13.45
CA LEU A 277 15.49 -13.37 -12.68
C LEU A 277 16.37 -14.28 -11.82
N ASP A 278 15.87 -14.72 -10.67
CA ASP A 278 16.59 -15.69 -9.83
C ASP A 278 16.65 -17.07 -10.51
N PRO A 279 17.83 -17.58 -10.94
CA PRO A 279 17.92 -18.86 -11.63
C PRO A 279 17.52 -20.04 -10.73
N SER A 280 17.61 -19.89 -9.41
CA SER A 280 17.40 -20.96 -8.44
C SER A 280 15.94 -21.15 -8.02
N SER A 281 15.02 -20.29 -8.45
CA SER A 281 13.63 -20.30 -7.97
C SER A 281 12.62 -19.99 -9.08
N PRO A 282 11.38 -20.49 -9.00
CA PRO A 282 10.31 -19.99 -9.87
C PRO A 282 10.07 -18.50 -9.62
N VAL A 283 9.78 -17.77 -10.68
CA VAL A 283 9.50 -16.33 -10.62
C VAL A 283 8.02 -16.09 -10.85
N TYR A 284 7.44 -15.22 -10.01
CA TYR A 284 6.04 -14.84 -10.09
C TYR A 284 5.92 -13.44 -10.67
N LEU A 285 5.01 -13.26 -11.61
CA LEU A 285 4.72 -11.98 -12.26
C LEU A 285 3.28 -11.59 -12.02
N CYS A 286 3.06 -10.30 -11.81
CA CYS A 286 1.75 -9.65 -11.88
C CYS A 286 1.86 -8.41 -12.75
N THR A 287 0.98 -8.26 -13.74
CA THR A 287 0.82 -7.01 -14.49
C THR A 287 -0.49 -6.33 -14.10
N PHE A 288 -0.45 -5.02 -13.93
CA PHE A 288 -1.58 -4.17 -13.61
C PHE A 288 -2.00 -3.43 -14.87
N SER A 289 -3.20 -3.69 -15.40
CA SER A 289 -3.66 -3.07 -16.64
C SER A 289 -5.13 -2.68 -16.56
N PRO A 290 -5.49 -1.40 -16.83
CA PRO A 290 -6.88 -0.94 -16.73
C PRO A 290 -7.77 -1.51 -17.84
N CYS A 291 -7.23 -1.72 -19.04
CA CYS A 291 -8.00 -2.12 -20.22
C CYS A 291 -7.81 -3.61 -20.57
N LEU A 292 -8.87 -4.25 -21.07
CA LEU A 292 -8.85 -5.68 -21.40
C LEU A 292 -7.97 -5.98 -22.64
N GLU A 293 -7.84 -5.03 -23.56
CA GLU A 293 -6.98 -5.13 -24.74
C GLU A 293 -5.50 -5.20 -24.35
N GLN A 294 -5.12 -4.49 -23.29
CA GLN A 294 -3.78 -4.58 -22.70
C GLN A 294 -3.55 -5.96 -22.10
N VAL A 295 -4.54 -6.51 -21.39
CA VAL A 295 -4.51 -7.88 -20.87
C VAL A 295 -4.33 -8.90 -22.00
N GLN A 296 -5.10 -8.80 -23.08
CA GLN A 296 -5.02 -9.72 -24.22
C GLN A 296 -3.61 -9.75 -24.83
N ARG A 297 -3.01 -8.58 -25.08
CA ARG A 297 -1.64 -8.48 -25.61
C ARG A 297 -0.62 -9.08 -24.64
N THR A 298 -0.76 -8.77 -23.35
CA THR A 298 0.13 -9.28 -22.30
C THR A 298 0.07 -10.80 -22.20
N VAL A 299 -1.13 -11.38 -22.17
CA VAL A 299 -1.33 -12.83 -22.13
C VAL A 299 -0.75 -13.52 -23.37
N SER A 300 -0.91 -12.91 -24.56
CA SER A 300 -0.32 -13.43 -25.79
C SER A 300 1.21 -13.51 -25.71
N THR A 301 1.86 -12.42 -25.29
CA THR A 301 3.31 -12.36 -25.14
C THR A 301 3.83 -13.29 -24.04
N LEU A 302 3.13 -13.38 -22.90
CA LEU A 302 3.48 -14.31 -21.82
C LEU A 302 3.51 -15.77 -22.31
N ARG A 303 2.50 -16.18 -23.10
CA ARG A 303 2.45 -17.52 -23.69
C ARG A 303 3.61 -17.79 -24.63
N GLN A 304 3.96 -16.82 -25.47
CA GLN A 304 5.10 -16.92 -26.40
C GLN A 304 6.44 -17.06 -25.67
N LEU A 305 6.58 -16.42 -24.51
CA LEU A 305 7.82 -16.39 -23.71
C LEU A 305 7.88 -17.50 -22.64
N GLY A 306 7.00 -18.51 -22.70
CA GLY A 306 7.06 -19.68 -21.83
C GLY A 306 6.56 -19.47 -20.41
N TRP A 307 5.83 -18.39 -20.14
CA TRP A 307 5.18 -18.19 -18.85
C TRP A 307 3.98 -19.14 -18.71
N LEU A 308 3.87 -19.76 -17.53
CA LEU A 308 2.86 -20.76 -17.21
C LEU A 308 1.89 -20.22 -16.14
N GLY A 309 0.78 -20.94 -15.91
CA GLY A 309 -0.18 -20.61 -14.86
C GLY A 309 -0.84 -19.23 -15.03
N ILE A 310 -0.99 -18.78 -16.28
CA ILE A 310 -1.51 -17.46 -16.61
C ILE A 310 -2.97 -17.35 -16.18
N SER A 311 -3.30 -16.37 -15.34
CA SER A 311 -4.65 -16.15 -14.83
C SER A 311 -4.88 -14.66 -14.60
N MET A 312 -6.04 -14.17 -15.05
CA MET A 312 -6.48 -12.80 -14.83
C MET A 312 -7.60 -12.76 -13.78
N VAL A 313 -7.54 -11.77 -12.88
CA VAL A 313 -8.58 -11.49 -11.89
C VAL A 313 -8.72 -9.98 -11.67
N GLU A 314 -9.82 -9.58 -11.05
CA GLU A 314 -10.01 -8.24 -10.47
C GLU A 314 -10.25 -8.37 -8.95
N VAL A 315 -10.00 -7.30 -8.19
CA VAL A 315 -10.22 -7.27 -6.74
C VAL A 315 -11.20 -6.16 -6.40
N ASN A 316 -12.41 -6.55 -5.98
CA ASN A 316 -13.46 -5.62 -5.59
C ASN A 316 -13.51 -5.47 -4.07
N ASN A 317 -13.17 -4.29 -3.58
CA ASN A 317 -13.25 -3.95 -2.15
C ASN A 317 -14.46 -3.06 -1.87
N ARG A 318 -15.12 -3.28 -0.73
CA ARG A 318 -16.19 -2.41 -0.23
C ARG A 318 -15.97 -2.15 1.24
N ARG A 319 -15.99 -0.88 1.64
CA ARG A 319 -16.02 -0.50 3.05
C ARG A 319 -17.47 -0.44 3.53
N ILE A 320 -17.67 -0.96 4.74
CA ILE A 320 -18.97 -0.96 5.41
C ILE A 320 -18.95 0.09 6.52
N ASP A 321 -19.89 1.02 6.46
CA ASP A 321 -20.17 2.01 7.49
C ASP A 321 -21.25 1.48 8.42
N VAL A 322 -20.91 1.39 9.71
CA VAL A 322 -21.87 1.06 10.76
C VAL A 322 -22.50 2.35 11.26
N LYS A 323 -23.81 2.48 11.09
CA LYS A 323 -24.61 3.62 11.58
C LYS A 323 -25.73 3.13 12.49
N ARG A 324 -26.21 4.02 13.35
CA ARG A 324 -27.42 3.81 14.15
C ARG A 324 -28.50 4.73 13.65
N GLU A 325 -29.59 4.14 13.19
CA GLU A 325 -30.77 4.89 12.75
C GLU A 325 -31.79 4.90 13.88
N ARG A 326 -32.18 6.10 14.26
CA ARG A 326 -33.17 6.35 15.31
C ARG A 326 -34.48 6.70 14.60
N ILE A 327 -35.44 5.78 14.65
CA ILE A 327 -36.77 5.89 14.04
C ILE A 327 -37.78 5.76 15.17
N GLY A 328 -38.83 6.59 15.15
CA GLY A 328 -39.82 6.69 16.21
C GLY A 328 -39.97 8.11 16.73
N LEU A 329 -41.18 8.45 17.18
CA LEU A 329 -41.50 9.76 17.75
C LEU A 329 -40.86 9.92 19.14
N GLU A 330 -40.43 8.83 19.79
CA GLU A 330 -39.63 8.90 21.01
C GLU A 330 -38.30 9.68 20.86
N TYR A 331 -37.84 9.88 19.61
CA TYR A 331 -36.62 10.61 19.31
C TYR A 331 -36.87 12.06 18.85
N GLU A 332 -38.08 12.60 18.97
CA GLU A 332 -38.46 13.93 18.47
C GLU A 332 -37.60 15.08 19.04
N ASN A 333 -37.18 14.95 20.29
CA ASN A 333 -36.37 15.95 21.00
C ASN A 333 -34.84 15.75 20.83
N ILE A 334 -34.40 14.79 19.99
CA ILE A 334 -32.97 14.54 19.78
C ILE A 334 -32.46 15.35 18.59
N ARG A 335 -31.36 16.09 18.79
CA ARG A 335 -30.72 16.86 17.73
C ARG A 335 -30.17 15.93 16.62
N GLY A 336 -30.53 16.23 15.37
CA GLY A 336 -29.98 15.55 14.18
C GLY A 336 -30.66 14.24 13.80
N THR A 337 -31.82 13.92 14.39
CA THR A 337 -32.67 12.79 13.98
C THR A 337 -33.81 13.27 13.09
N ILE A 338 -34.09 12.53 12.01
CA ILE A 338 -35.29 12.77 11.20
C ILE A 338 -36.41 11.91 11.78
N VAL A 339 -37.45 12.56 12.29
CA VAL A 339 -38.48 11.95 13.14
C VAL A 339 -39.60 11.40 12.27
N PHE A 340 -39.51 10.11 11.97
CA PHE A 340 -40.58 9.35 11.33
C PHE A 340 -41.20 8.38 12.32
N PRO A 341 -42.53 8.15 12.27
CA PRO A 341 -43.17 7.07 13.01
C PRO A 341 -42.52 5.73 12.65
N LYS A 342 -42.21 4.90 13.65
CA LYS A 342 -41.60 3.58 13.47
C LYS A 342 -42.62 2.51 13.12
N SER A 343 -43.90 2.74 13.40
CA SER A 343 -45.00 1.84 13.10
C SER A 343 -46.20 2.60 12.52
N VAL A 344 -47.12 1.87 11.90
CA VAL A 344 -48.39 2.41 11.42
C VAL A 344 -49.21 2.96 12.59
N ASP A 345 -49.22 2.28 13.73
CA ASP A 345 -49.95 2.72 14.93
C ASP A 345 -49.46 4.09 15.41
N GLU A 346 -48.14 4.27 15.47
CA GLU A 346 -47.52 5.54 15.87
C GLU A 346 -47.77 6.64 14.83
N ALA A 347 -47.83 6.29 13.54
CA ALA A 347 -48.20 7.24 12.48
C ALA A 347 -49.65 7.71 12.65
N VAL A 348 -50.57 6.77 12.88
CA VAL A 348 -51.99 7.06 13.09
C VAL A 348 -52.20 7.89 14.35
N GLU A 349 -51.49 7.58 15.43
CA GLU A 349 -51.52 8.35 16.68
C GLU A 349 -51.05 9.79 16.48
N ARG A 350 -49.94 10.00 15.75
CA ARG A 350 -49.46 11.35 15.39
C ARG A 350 -50.47 12.10 14.52
N THR A 351 -51.06 11.43 13.53
CA THR A 351 -52.05 12.05 12.64
C THR A 351 -53.29 12.50 13.41
N ARG A 352 -53.80 11.67 14.33
CA ARG A 352 -54.92 12.05 15.21
C ARG A 352 -54.58 13.26 16.08
N ALA A 353 -53.41 13.27 16.71
CA ALA A 353 -52.97 14.41 17.53
C ALA A 353 -52.85 15.71 16.71
N LEU A 354 -52.36 15.63 15.48
CA LEU A 354 -52.30 16.79 14.56
C LEU A 354 -53.68 17.26 14.12
N GLU A 355 -54.61 16.34 13.88
CA GLU A 355 -55.99 16.66 13.52
C GLU A 355 -56.72 17.35 14.69
N GLU A 356 -56.61 16.83 15.90
CA GLU A 356 -57.16 17.45 17.11
C GLU A 356 -56.58 18.86 17.35
N ARG A 357 -55.27 19.04 17.17
CA ARG A 357 -54.63 20.36 17.26
C ARG A 357 -55.16 21.32 16.19
N SER A 358 -55.36 20.82 14.97
CA SER A 358 -55.89 21.61 13.85
C SER A 358 -57.35 22.00 14.08
N GLN A 359 -58.15 21.13 14.67
CA GLN A 359 -59.54 21.42 15.06
C GLN A 359 -59.57 22.51 16.14
N LYS A 360 -58.79 22.37 17.22
CA LYS A 360 -58.67 23.40 18.26
C LYS A 360 -58.22 24.76 17.72
N PHE A 361 -57.24 24.76 16.80
CA PHE A 361 -56.79 25.98 16.15
C PHE A 361 -57.91 26.64 15.33
N ARG A 362 -58.68 25.85 14.56
CA ARG A 362 -59.84 26.35 13.79
C ARG A 362 -60.96 26.87 14.69
N GLU A 363 -61.21 26.19 15.81
CA GLU A 363 -62.20 26.63 16.81
C GLU A 363 -61.78 27.96 17.45
N SER A 364 -60.50 28.11 17.82
CA SER A 364 -59.98 29.37 18.35
C SER A 364 -60.04 30.52 17.33
N GLN A 365 -59.83 30.22 16.05
CA GLN A 365 -59.91 31.21 14.97
C GLN A 365 -61.36 31.62 14.67
N ASN A 366 -62.30 30.67 14.70
CA ASN A 366 -63.73 30.98 14.53
C ASN A 366 -64.31 31.76 15.73
N GLN A 367 -63.82 31.52 16.95
CA GLN A 367 -64.20 32.32 18.12
C GLN A 367 -63.68 33.76 18.05
N SER A 368 -62.52 34.00 17.43
CA SER A 368 -62.00 35.35 17.22
C SER A 368 -62.69 36.15 16.10
N ASP A 369 -63.44 35.49 15.21
CA ASP A 369 -64.16 36.15 14.10
C ASP A 369 -65.59 36.61 14.49
N ASP A 370 -66.16 36.14 15.61
CA ASP A 370 -67.51 36.50 16.08
C ASP A 370 -67.53 37.71 17.06
N GLU A 371 -66.36 38.13 17.57
CA GLU A 371 -66.17 39.43 18.26
C GLU A 371 -65.54 40.45 17.30
N SER A 372 -66.36 41.33 16.74
CA SER A 372 -65.91 42.35 15.80
C SER A 372 -65.17 43.51 16.51
N THR A 373 -63.84 43.46 16.56
CA THR A 373 -62.96 44.62 16.31
C THR A 373 -61.51 44.19 16.02
N PRO A 374 -60.85 44.67 14.94
CA PRO A 374 -59.47 44.30 14.63
C PRO A 374 -58.49 45.16 15.42
N ALA A 375 -57.73 44.56 16.33
CA ALA A 375 -56.54 45.17 16.90
C ALA A 375 -55.37 44.19 16.77
N LEU A 376 -54.46 44.52 15.84
CA LEU A 376 -53.11 43.96 15.80
C LEU A 376 -52.43 44.15 17.17
N LYS A 377 -52.35 43.08 17.94
CA LYS A 377 -51.38 42.94 19.03
C LYS A 377 -50.43 41.81 18.67
N THR A 378 -49.32 42.19 18.07
CA THR A 378 -48.07 41.42 18.08
C THR A 378 -47.54 41.47 19.51
N GLU A 379 -48.12 40.67 20.40
CA GLU A 379 -47.50 40.35 21.68
C GLU A 379 -46.81 38.99 21.54
N ASN A 380 -45.48 39.04 21.62
CA ASN A 380 -44.60 37.90 21.82
C ASN A 380 -44.98 37.22 23.16
N GLU A 381 -45.97 36.33 23.13
CA GLU A 381 -46.12 35.33 24.19
C GLU A 381 -45.23 34.14 23.84
N GLY A 382 -44.05 34.16 24.46
CA GLY A 382 -43.21 32.97 24.56
C GLY A 382 -43.83 31.95 25.52
N ASN A 383 -43.76 30.69 25.12
CA ASN A 383 -43.59 29.53 25.99
C ASN A 383 -44.67 29.23 27.06
N GLU A 384 -45.94 29.06 26.68
CA GLU A 384 -46.90 28.35 27.55
C GLU A 384 -47.75 27.31 26.79
N ASP A 385 -47.12 26.48 25.95
CA ASP A 385 -47.80 25.33 25.31
C ASP A 385 -47.05 23.99 25.55
N ASP A 386 -46.36 23.91 26.70
CA ASP A 386 -45.59 22.73 27.15
C ASP A 386 -46.42 21.69 27.93
N THR A 387 -47.73 21.93 28.12
CA THR A 387 -48.59 21.08 28.97
C THR A 387 -49.35 19.97 28.22
N ALA A 388 -49.35 19.96 26.88
CA ALA A 388 -49.89 18.83 26.10
C ALA A 388 -48.81 17.80 25.70
N ASN A 389 -47.53 18.21 25.70
CA ASN A 389 -46.40 17.31 25.46
C ASN A 389 -46.10 16.38 26.66
N THR A 390 -46.72 16.66 27.80
CA THR A 390 -46.49 15.95 29.06
C THR A 390 -47.10 14.54 29.09
N ASN A 391 -48.15 14.27 28.31
CA ASN A 391 -48.79 12.94 28.30
C ASN A 391 -48.12 11.92 27.37
N MET A 392 -47.30 12.34 26.39
CA MET A 392 -46.38 11.44 25.69
C MET A 392 -45.05 11.26 26.44
N SER A 393 -44.69 12.21 27.30
CA SER A 393 -43.52 12.11 28.20
C SER A 393 -43.70 11.07 29.34
N ALA A 394 -44.93 10.66 29.63
CA ALA A 394 -45.22 9.69 30.69
C ALA A 394 -44.83 8.24 30.31
N ARG A 395 -44.61 7.94 29.02
CA ARG A 395 -44.03 6.67 28.56
C ARG A 395 -42.50 6.65 28.55
N SER A 396 -41.84 7.77 28.87
CA SER A 396 -40.39 7.93 28.83
C SER A 396 -39.63 7.36 30.03
N ARG A 397 -40.28 6.56 30.89
CA ARG A 397 -39.65 5.92 32.07
C ARG A 397 -39.13 4.51 31.82
N GLU A 398 -39.13 4.02 30.58
CA GLU A 398 -38.39 2.81 30.23
C GLU A 398 -36.96 3.18 29.86
N TYR A 399 -36.06 3.07 30.86
CA TYR A 399 -34.61 2.99 30.72
C TYR A 399 -34.00 4.00 29.74
N GLU A 400 -33.37 5.08 30.25
CA GLU A 400 -32.47 5.93 29.48
C GLU A 400 -31.33 5.11 28.91
N LEU A 401 -31.58 4.44 27.78
CA LEU A 401 -30.58 3.73 27.04
C LEU A 401 -29.55 4.77 26.64
N PRO A 402 -28.27 4.59 27.00
CA PRO A 402 -27.23 5.51 26.59
C PRO A 402 -27.32 5.76 25.07
N GLY A 403 -27.03 6.98 24.60
CA GLY A 403 -27.20 7.33 23.18
C GLY A 403 -26.50 6.39 22.18
N TYR A 404 -25.47 5.65 22.63
CA TYR A 404 -24.77 4.61 21.87
C TYR A 404 -25.50 3.25 21.81
N LYS A 405 -26.52 3.00 22.64
CA LYS A 405 -27.40 1.83 22.59
C LYS A 405 -28.74 2.12 21.90
N GLN A 406 -29.12 3.39 21.76
CA GLN A 406 -30.34 3.82 21.07
C GLN A 406 -30.29 3.55 19.56
N GLY A 407 -31.47 3.39 18.96
CA GLY A 407 -31.65 3.16 17.52
C GLY A 407 -31.23 1.76 17.04
N ARG A 408 -31.61 1.46 15.79
CA ARG A 408 -31.27 0.20 15.12
C ARG A 408 -29.88 0.30 14.49
N VAL A 409 -29.04 -0.69 14.74
CA VAL A 409 -27.75 -0.82 14.05
C VAL A 409 -28.00 -1.23 12.61
N LEU A 410 -27.45 -0.45 11.68
CA LEU A 410 -27.49 -0.73 10.26
C LEU A 410 -26.11 -0.56 9.63
N THR A 411 -25.94 -1.21 8.49
CA THR A 411 -24.74 -1.13 7.68
C THR A 411 -25.07 -0.45 6.37
N ARG A 412 -24.28 0.54 5.97
CA ARG A 412 -24.34 1.14 4.61
C ARG A 412 -22.99 0.98 3.95
N SER A 413 -22.98 0.85 2.63
CA SER A 413 -21.73 0.93 1.86
C SER A 413 -21.20 2.37 1.89
N GLU A 414 -19.90 2.54 1.69
CA GLU A 414 -19.32 3.85 1.40
C GLU A 414 -20.01 4.51 0.19
N MET A 415 -20.04 5.85 0.19
CA MET A 415 -20.77 6.62 -0.83
C MET A 415 -20.08 6.56 -2.21
N GLU A 416 -18.76 6.53 -2.23
CA GLU A 416 -17.95 6.50 -3.44
C GLU A 416 -17.21 5.17 -3.53
N LEU A 417 -17.70 4.29 -4.41
CA LEU A 417 -17.11 2.99 -4.64
C LEU A 417 -16.10 3.04 -5.77
N LYS A 418 -14.91 2.49 -5.54
CA LYS A 418 -13.92 2.23 -6.58
C LYS A 418 -14.32 0.94 -7.31
N ASN A 419 -15.21 1.08 -8.30
CA ASN A 419 -15.80 -0.07 -9.01
C ASN A 419 -14.79 -0.81 -9.90
N HIS A 420 -13.72 -0.14 -10.35
CA HIS A 420 -12.65 -0.76 -11.13
C HIS A 420 -11.35 -0.03 -10.83
N THR A 421 -10.29 -0.78 -10.52
CA THR A 421 -8.93 -0.25 -10.41
C THR A 421 -8.11 -0.69 -11.62
N SER A 422 -7.91 -1.98 -11.80
CA SER A 422 -7.34 -2.61 -12.99
C SER A 422 -7.51 -4.13 -12.95
N TYR A 423 -7.33 -4.76 -14.10
CA TYR A 423 -7.17 -6.21 -14.19
C TYR A 423 -5.75 -6.61 -13.77
N LEU A 424 -5.68 -7.69 -13.01
CA LEU A 424 -4.43 -8.26 -12.50
C LEU A 424 -4.14 -9.57 -13.24
N VAL A 425 -3.11 -9.57 -14.09
CA VAL A 425 -2.67 -10.78 -14.80
C VAL A 425 -1.49 -11.38 -14.07
N PHE A 426 -1.67 -12.59 -13.54
CA PHE A 426 -0.64 -13.35 -12.88
C PHE A 426 -0.05 -14.40 -13.81
N ALA A 427 1.24 -14.66 -13.68
CA ALA A 427 1.91 -15.75 -14.36
C ALA A 427 3.12 -16.25 -13.55
N VAL A 428 3.59 -17.45 -13.86
CA VAL A 428 4.74 -18.07 -13.22
C VAL A 428 5.73 -18.53 -14.27
N LEU A 429 6.98 -18.10 -14.15
CA LEU A 429 8.07 -18.64 -14.93
C LEU A 429 8.80 -19.71 -14.11
N PRO A 430 8.71 -21.00 -14.48
CA PRO A 430 9.43 -22.05 -13.76
C PRO A 430 10.94 -21.80 -13.80
N ARG A 431 11.66 -22.51 -12.93
CA ARG A 431 13.12 -22.58 -13.06
C ARG A 431 13.47 -23.31 -14.36
N GLU A 432 14.65 -23.01 -14.90
CA GLU A 432 15.21 -23.87 -15.93
C GLU A 432 15.40 -25.27 -15.34
N TRP A 433 14.98 -26.28 -16.09
CA TRP A 433 15.04 -27.68 -15.68
C TRP A 433 16.07 -28.38 -16.56
N THR A 434 17.24 -28.63 -16.00
CA THR A 434 18.34 -29.28 -16.73
C THR A 434 18.21 -30.80 -16.69
N GLU A 435 18.87 -31.50 -17.62
CA GLU A 435 18.95 -32.98 -17.57
C GLU A 435 19.60 -33.48 -16.26
N VAL A 436 20.50 -32.69 -15.68
CA VAL A 436 21.11 -33.00 -14.38
C VAL A 436 20.08 -32.90 -13.26
N ASP A 437 19.18 -31.91 -13.31
CA ASP A 437 18.09 -31.79 -12.34
C ASP A 437 17.06 -32.91 -12.50
N GLU A 438 16.77 -33.31 -13.74
CA GLU A 438 15.93 -34.47 -14.07
C GLU A 438 16.53 -35.75 -13.47
N GLN A 439 17.82 -36.01 -13.68
CA GLN A 439 18.50 -37.18 -13.12
C GLN A 439 18.49 -37.17 -11.59
N ARG A 440 18.83 -36.03 -10.96
CA ARG A 440 18.77 -35.88 -9.50
C ARG A 440 17.36 -36.12 -8.95
N CYS A 441 16.33 -35.69 -9.67
CA CYS A 441 14.94 -35.92 -9.29
C CYS A 441 14.60 -37.42 -9.37
N ARG A 442 15.01 -38.11 -10.44
CA ARG A 442 14.85 -39.57 -10.59
C ARG A 442 15.57 -40.37 -9.51
N ASP A 443 16.79 -39.96 -9.16
CA ASP A 443 17.58 -40.61 -8.11
C ASP A 443 16.91 -40.43 -6.73
N LYS A 444 16.32 -39.25 -6.48
CA LYS A 444 15.67 -38.92 -5.20
C LYS A 444 14.24 -39.47 -5.09
N TRP A 445 13.53 -39.59 -6.19
CA TRP A 445 12.19 -40.17 -6.29
C TRP A 445 12.15 -41.23 -7.40
N PRO A 446 12.76 -42.40 -7.17
CA PRO A 446 12.72 -43.48 -8.14
C PRO A 446 11.27 -43.88 -8.41
N SER A 447 10.82 -43.77 -9.65
CA SER A 447 9.45 -44.10 -10.02
C SER A 447 9.21 -45.59 -9.85
N ASN A 448 8.21 -45.97 -9.05
CA ASN A 448 7.71 -47.34 -8.97
C ASN A 448 6.88 -47.67 -10.22
N ARG A 449 7.56 -47.93 -11.36
CA ARG A 449 7.11 -48.57 -12.64
C ARG A 449 7.85 -47.90 -13.81
N VAL A 450 8.36 -48.57 -14.84
CA VAL A 450 8.32 -49.98 -15.30
C VAL A 450 9.78 -50.32 -15.62
N GLN A 451 10.25 -51.52 -15.28
CA GLN A 451 11.50 -52.03 -15.85
C GLN A 451 11.40 -51.84 -17.37
N GLU A 452 12.25 -51.01 -17.97
CA GLU A 452 12.40 -51.03 -19.42
C GLU A 452 12.45 -52.51 -19.83
N PRO A 453 11.69 -52.96 -20.84
CA PRO A 453 11.77 -54.33 -21.27
C PRO A 453 13.22 -54.57 -21.66
N GLN A 454 13.99 -55.18 -20.77
CA GLN A 454 15.28 -55.75 -21.12
C GLN A 454 14.94 -56.64 -22.30
N GLY A 455 15.42 -56.26 -23.48
CA GLY A 455 15.30 -57.09 -24.67
C GLY A 455 15.66 -58.53 -24.30
N PRO A 456 15.06 -59.52 -24.98
CA PRO A 456 14.98 -60.91 -24.51
C PRO A 456 16.30 -61.34 -23.90
N SER A 457 16.29 -61.66 -22.59
CA SER A 457 17.49 -62.04 -21.86
C SER A 457 18.18 -63.16 -22.63
N LYS A 458 19.38 -62.90 -23.16
CA LYS A 458 20.13 -63.91 -23.92
C LYS A 458 20.26 -65.15 -23.05
N SER A 459 19.84 -66.30 -23.57
CA SER A 459 19.95 -67.57 -22.85
C SER A 459 21.40 -67.81 -22.42
N LYS A 460 21.63 -68.47 -21.28
CA LYS A 460 22.98 -68.90 -20.85
C LYS A 460 23.75 -69.62 -21.96
N LYS A 461 23.05 -70.28 -22.89
CA LYS A 461 23.64 -70.89 -24.11
C LYS A 461 24.14 -69.84 -25.12
N GLN A 462 23.41 -68.76 -25.37
CA GLN A 462 23.83 -67.68 -26.27
C GLN A 462 25.03 -66.93 -25.71
N ILE A 463 25.02 -66.59 -24.43
CA ILE A 463 26.14 -65.91 -23.76
C ILE A 463 27.41 -66.78 -23.81
N LYS A 464 27.27 -68.09 -23.57
CA LYS A 464 28.41 -69.04 -23.64
C LYS A 464 28.92 -69.24 -25.07
N LYS A 465 28.04 -69.14 -26.07
CA LYS A 465 28.41 -69.24 -27.49
C LYS A 465 29.16 -67.98 -27.96
N GLU A 466 28.65 -66.81 -27.63
CA GLU A 466 29.31 -65.52 -27.93
C GLU A 466 30.66 -65.40 -27.23
N ALA A 467 30.77 -65.77 -25.95
CA ALA A 467 32.04 -65.78 -25.23
C ALA A 467 33.07 -66.76 -25.84
N LYS A 468 32.61 -67.91 -26.37
CA LYS A 468 33.49 -68.87 -27.05
C LYS A 468 33.95 -68.33 -28.41
N GLU A 469 33.07 -67.71 -29.17
CA GLU A 469 33.40 -67.07 -30.45
C GLU A 469 34.38 -65.91 -30.26
N GLN A 470 34.21 -65.11 -29.22
CA GLN A 470 35.09 -63.99 -28.90
C GLN A 470 36.48 -64.46 -28.48
N ARG A 471 36.54 -65.52 -27.65
CA ARG A 471 37.81 -66.16 -27.26
C ARG A 471 38.53 -66.84 -28.43
N ASN A 472 37.79 -67.35 -29.40
CA ASN A 472 38.35 -67.90 -30.64
C ASN A 472 38.89 -66.79 -31.56
N LYS A 473 38.20 -65.65 -31.68
CA LYS A 473 38.69 -64.48 -32.42
C LYS A 473 39.97 -63.91 -31.81
N GLU A 474 40.03 -63.81 -30.48
CA GLU A 474 41.24 -63.37 -29.76
C GLU A 474 42.42 -64.33 -29.95
N LYS A 475 42.16 -65.65 -30.02
CA LYS A 475 43.19 -66.64 -30.32
C LYS A 475 43.70 -66.52 -31.76
N GLN A 476 42.81 -66.36 -32.73
CA GLN A 476 43.18 -66.17 -34.14
C GLN A 476 43.96 -64.87 -34.35
N GLN A 477 43.64 -63.79 -33.62
CA GLN A 477 44.40 -62.54 -33.67
C GLN A 477 45.80 -62.68 -33.04
N LYS A 478 45.95 -63.50 -32.00
CA LYS A 478 47.26 -63.76 -31.37
C LYS A 478 48.15 -64.69 -32.18
N GLU A 479 47.57 -65.65 -32.90
CA GLU A 479 48.31 -66.56 -33.78
C GLU A 479 48.76 -65.89 -35.09
N GLY A 480 48.13 -64.78 -35.50
CA GLY A 480 48.53 -64.00 -36.69
C GLY A 480 49.67 -62.99 -36.48
N GLN A 481 50.14 -62.76 -35.24
CA GLN A 481 51.22 -61.80 -34.93
C GLN A 481 52.56 -62.44 -34.57
N GLY A 482 52.70 -63.75 -34.73
CA GLY A 482 53.89 -64.52 -34.35
C GLY A 482 54.64 -65.16 -35.52
N GLN A 483 55.16 -64.37 -36.46
CA GLN A 483 56.26 -64.79 -37.33
C GLN A 483 57.27 -63.64 -37.48
N PRO A 484 58.51 -63.80 -37.00
CA PRO A 484 59.63 -62.94 -37.38
C PRO A 484 60.35 -63.57 -38.58
N GLU A 485 60.50 -62.85 -39.69
CA GLU A 485 61.51 -63.17 -40.69
C GLU A 485 62.50 -62.01 -40.88
N THR A 486 63.74 -62.42 -40.66
CA THR A 486 65.04 -61.78 -40.72
C THR A 486 65.49 -61.36 -42.12
N GLU A 487 66.27 -60.28 -42.15
CA GLU A 487 67.41 -59.99 -43.04
C GLU A 487 67.37 -60.34 -44.54
N SER A 488 67.55 -59.30 -45.38
CA SER A 488 68.54 -59.36 -46.45
C SER A 488 69.12 -57.98 -46.78
N GLN A 489 70.37 -57.77 -46.41
CA GLN A 489 71.28 -56.79 -47.03
C GLN A 489 71.57 -57.22 -48.49
N LYS A 490 71.54 -56.28 -49.44
CA LYS A 490 72.63 -56.03 -50.41
C LYS A 490 72.25 -54.96 -51.46
N GLU A 491 73.25 -54.11 -51.68
CA GLU A 491 73.48 -53.08 -52.71
C GLU A 491 72.69 -51.76 -52.63
#